data_AF-A0A0D2KIN7-F1
#
_entry.id   AF-A0A0D2KIN7-F1
#
_cell.length_a   1.000
_cell.length_b   1.000
_cell.length_c   1.000
_cell.angle_alpha   90.00
_cell.angle_beta   90.00
_cell.angle_gamma   90.00
#
_symmetry.space_group_name_H-M   'P 1'
#
loop_
_entity.id
_entity.type
_entity.pdbx_description
1 polymer ?
#
loop_
_entity_poly.entity_id
_entity_poly.type
_entity_poly.pdbx_seq_one_letter_code
_entity_poly.pdbx_strand_id
1 'polypeptide(L)'
;MSTVEENTVFDIIFAGGGASACITAGRLAAADPNLKILIVEAGPHTREHHDHVQPARYFANLGLPKQTFTFHKGNPSPALLGRSPIVPAGRAVGGGSSINFVVYTRAAASDYDDWETVHGNKGWGSTDIIPLLKKAETYEPGSTNDTHGTSGPIHISFAPDLHNLADDFLEVAAAFDKERSVTEDTNTFHDVDKYGRWARYINGKTGRRSDAAHYYIYNQEANTNLTVLTQHRVVRVLFEGTRAVGIEYVDDLVGRPGGAPEIKSARASRLVVVSAGAFGSPSILERSGIGAELILKENNVKQLVHLPGVGEHYMDHNLVFTPFIASAGSDSLDALFRGTEEEISPYEQQWLKDGQGLMAHNGLDCGVKWRPNAKELAEMSPEFDHRWKTYFADAPDKPVMILLPFSAYAGADVSVPRGKYFSMAYFSGYPASVGRVHITSGSDPYAKLNFDAGFLDDPADVVILRWAYKKSREFARRMQTFRGDVAVGHPQFKPGSIAATDSATSPVPLSAPDIVYTKADNDAIDEYHRKTVETTWHSVGTCAMKPRDKGGVVDERLNVYGVQGLKVADCSITPGNVGANTYNTAIAIGEKAAVIIAEDLGIKGVTPA
;
A
#
# COMPACT_ATOMS: atom_id res chain seq x y z
N MET A 1 24.78 -14.02 -10.72
CA MET A 1 24.40 -12.60 -10.65
C MET A 1 24.40 -12.07 -12.07
N SER A 2 23.30 -11.48 -12.52
CA SER A 2 23.26 -10.80 -13.83
C SER A 2 24.19 -9.59 -13.78
N THR A 3 25.13 -9.50 -14.71
CA THR A 3 25.97 -8.31 -14.92
C THR A 3 25.57 -7.70 -16.25
N VAL A 4 25.27 -6.40 -16.26
CA VAL A 4 25.08 -5.64 -17.50
C VAL A 4 26.47 -5.24 -17.99
N GLU A 5 26.83 -5.62 -19.21
CA GLU A 5 28.10 -5.18 -19.81
C GLU A 5 28.09 -3.66 -19.99
N GLU A 6 29.21 -3.02 -19.68
CA GLU A 6 29.41 -1.59 -19.84
C GLU A 6 29.10 -1.18 -21.29
N ASN A 7 28.30 -0.12 -21.48
CA ASN A 7 27.78 0.36 -22.77
C ASN A 7 26.69 -0.49 -23.45
N THR A 8 26.10 -1.48 -22.77
CA THR A 8 24.89 -2.13 -23.29
C THR A 8 23.76 -1.11 -23.45
N VAL A 9 23.21 -1.02 -24.67
CA VAL A 9 22.07 -0.16 -24.98
C VAL A 9 20.79 -0.99 -24.93
N PHE A 10 19.88 -0.56 -24.06
CA PHE A 10 18.51 -1.08 -23.97
C PHE A 10 17.55 -0.15 -24.72
N ASP A 11 16.40 -0.66 -25.12
CA ASP A 11 15.33 0.16 -25.67
C ASP A 11 14.58 0.92 -24.57
N ILE A 12 14.28 0.19 -23.48
CA ILE A 12 13.53 0.72 -22.34
C ILE A 12 14.26 0.36 -21.05
N ILE A 13 14.48 1.34 -20.18
CA ILE A 13 15.02 1.13 -18.84
C ILE A 13 13.98 1.52 -17.79
N PHE A 14 13.68 0.61 -16.86
CA PHE A 14 12.91 0.87 -15.65
C PHE A 14 13.86 1.09 -14.47
N ALA A 15 13.77 2.27 -13.86
CA ALA A 15 14.46 2.61 -12.63
C ALA A 15 13.55 2.28 -11.43
N GLY A 16 13.74 1.11 -10.84
CA GLY A 16 12.87 0.52 -9.82
C GLY A 16 12.10 -0.68 -10.38
N GLY A 17 12.08 -1.77 -9.62
CA GLY A 17 11.44 -3.04 -9.95
C GLY A 17 10.17 -3.30 -9.15
N GLY A 18 9.40 -2.26 -8.82
CA GLY A 18 8.12 -2.38 -8.13
C GLY A 18 7.01 -3.01 -8.98
N ALA A 19 5.84 -3.22 -8.39
CA ALA A 19 4.69 -3.86 -9.06
C ALA A 19 4.34 -3.25 -10.42
N SER A 20 4.19 -1.93 -10.51
CA SER A 20 3.86 -1.25 -11.78
C SER A 20 4.94 -1.47 -12.84
N ALA A 21 6.22 -1.47 -12.47
CA ALA A 21 7.32 -1.77 -13.39
C ALA A 21 7.26 -3.21 -13.89
N CYS A 22 7.06 -4.18 -12.98
CA CYS A 22 6.97 -5.60 -13.36
C CYS A 22 5.82 -5.85 -14.34
N ILE A 23 4.65 -5.26 -14.09
CA ILE A 23 3.47 -5.39 -14.96
C ILE A 23 3.76 -4.75 -16.33
N THR A 24 4.24 -3.51 -16.32
CA THR A 24 4.53 -2.76 -17.56
C THR A 24 5.58 -3.48 -18.41
N ALA A 25 6.73 -3.78 -17.83
CA ALA A 25 7.83 -4.44 -18.50
C ALA A 25 7.44 -5.84 -18.99
N GLY A 26 6.73 -6.62 -18.17
CA GLY A 26 6.28 -7.95 -18.53
C GLY A 26 5.32 -7.95 -19.73
N ARG A 27 4.35 -7.01 -19.76
CA ARG A 27 3.43 -6.83 -20.90
C ARG A 27 4.16 -6.43 -22.17
N LEU A 28 5.08 -5.48 -22.10
CA LEU A 28 5.86 -5.01 -23.25
C LEU A 28 6.80 -6.10 -23.79
N ALA A 29 7.48 -6.82 -22.89
CA ALA A 29 8.40 -7.90 -23.26
C ALA A 29 7.68 -9.06 -23.95
N ALA A 30 6.46 -9.40 -23.50
CA ALA A 30 5.63 -10.42 -24.13
C ALA A 30 5.08 -9.99 -25.50
N ALA A 31 4.86 -8.69 -25.70
CA ALA A 31 4.26 -8.15 -26.92
C ALA A 31 5.26 -8.02 -28.08
N ASP A 32 6.53 -7.73 -27.80
CA ASP A 32 7.58 -7.61 -28.82
C ASP A 32 8.91 -8.23 -28.34
N PRO A 33 9.30 -9.42 -28.88
CA PRO A 33 10.53 -10.10 -28.50
C PRO A 33 11.80 -9.38 -28.95
N ASN A 34 11.71 -8.34 -29.78
CA ASN A 34 12.87 -7.56 -30.22
C ASN A 34 13.24 -6.43 -29.25
N LEU A 35 12.37 -6.08 -28.30
CA LEU A 35 12.63 -5.02 -27.33
C LEU A 35 13.67 -5.46 -26.31
N LYS A 36 14.75 -4.70 -26.15
CA LYS A 36 15.68 -4.88 -25.03
C LYS A 36 15.22 -4.06 -23.83
N ILE A 37 14.78 -4.73 -22.77
CA ILE A 37 14.25 -4.08 -21.57
C ILE A 37 15.16 -4.37 -20.38
N LEU A 38 15.50 -3.34 -19.61
CA LEU A 38 16.22 -3.46 -18.33
C LEU A 38 15.34 -2.98 -17.19
N ILE A 39 15.25 -3.76 -16.12
CA ILE A 39 14.76 -3.32 -14.81
C ILE A 39 15.96 -3.26 -13.86
N VAL A 40 16.21 -2.11 -13.24
CA VAL A 40 17.22 -1.96 -12.18
C VAL A 40 16.53 -1.82 -10.84
N GLU A 41 16.80 -2.75 -9.92
CA GLU A 41 16.15 -2.85 -8.62
C GLU A 41 17.17 -2.89 -7.48
N ALA A 42 16.96 -2.06 -6.45
CA ALA A 42 17.83 -2.01 -5.28
C ALA A 42 17.72 -3.30 -4.45
N GLY A 43 16.55 -3.90 -4.41
CA GLY A 43 16.20 -5.14 -3.75
C GLY A 43 16.76 -6.42 -4.37
N PRO A 44 16.72 -7.55 -3.63
CA PRO A 44 17.01 -8.86 -4.18
C PRO A 44 15.84 -9.38 -5.03
N HIS A 45 16.09 -10.50 -5.74
CA HIS A 45 15.02 -11.33 -6.29
C HIS A 45 14.17 -11.96 -5.17
N THR A 46 12.91 -12.23 -5.47
CA THR A 46 11.96 -12.91 -4.57
C THR A 46 11.58 -14.31 -5.06
N ARG A 47 12.13 -14.72 -6.21
CA ARG A 47 11.78 -15.94 -6.94
C ARG A 47 11.89 -17.19 -6.08
N GLU A 48 10.77 -17.87 -5.87
CA GLU A 48 10.65 -19.14 -5.14
C GLU A 48 11.18 -19.14 -3.69
N HIS A 49 11.39 -17.97 -3.09
CA HIS A 49 11.77 -17.86 -1.69
C HIS A 49 10.53 -17.95 -0.78
N HIS A 50 10.54 -18.87 0.19
CA HIS A 50 9.42 -19.10 1.12
C HIS A 50 8.96 -17.82 1.83
N ASP A 51 9.89 -16.95 2.21
CA ASP A 51 9.60 -15.65 2.81
C ASP A 51 8.65 -14.77 1.99
N HIS A 52 8.57 -15.01 0.67
CA HIS A 52 7.76 -14.23 -0.25
C HIS A 52 6.58 -15.02 -0.78
N VAL A 53 6.74 -16.31 -1.06
CA VAL A 53 5.67 -17.12 -1.66
C VAL A 53 4.65 -17.63 -0.65
N GLN A 54 5.03 -17.80 0.63
CA GLN A 54 4.11 -18.15 1.72
C GLN A 54 3.43 -16.88 2.25
N PRO A 55 2.11 -16.71 2.09
CA PRO A 55 1.40 -15.50 2.48
C PRO A 55 1.69 -15.04 3.91
N ALA A 56 1.52 -15.92 4.91
CA ALA A 56 1.56 -15.55 6.32
C ALA A 56 2.94 -15.11 6.84
N ARG A 57 4.02 -15.19 6.06
CA ARG A 57 5.36 -14.70 6.47
C ARG A 57 5.46 -13.16 6.45
N TYR A 58 4.48 -12.46 5.90
CA TYR A 58 4.53 -11.01 5.67
C TYR A 58 4.84 -10.19 6.95
N PHE A 59 4.29 -10.57 8.09
CA PHE A 59 4.45 -9.79 9.33
C PHE A 59 5.85 -9.97 9.93
N ALA A 60 6.37 -11.21 9.91
CA ALA A 60 7.74 -11.51 10.33
C ALA A 60 8.77 -10.76 9.46
N ASN A 61 8.50 -10.62 8.16
CA ASN A 61 9.36 -9.85 7.25
C ASN A 61 9.46 -8.35 7.62
N LEU A 62 8.41 -7.76 8.21
CA LEU A 62 8.46 -6.39 8.72
C LEU A 62 9.30 -6.27 10.00
N GLY A 63 9.13 -7.23 10.93
CA GLY A 63 9.78 -7.21 12.25
C GLY A 63 11.25 -7.64 12.25
N LEU A 64 11.65 -8.48 11.30
CA LEU A 64 13.04 -8.90 11.07
C LEU A 64 13.48 -8.33 9.72
N PRO A 65 13.81 -7.02 9.65
CA PRO A 65 14.10 -6.37 8.38
C PRO A 65 15.29 -7.04 7.68
N LYS A 66 14.95 -7.94 6.76
CA LYS A 66 15.87 -8.48 5.76
C LYS A 66 16.20 -7.36 4.76
N GLN A 67 16.89 -7.71 3.70
CA GLN A 67 17.19 -6.79 2.60
C GLN A 67 15.93 -6.36 1.80
N THR A 68 14.70 -6.61 2.25
CA THR A 68 13.49 -6.43 1.44
C THR A 68 12.66 -5.19 1.76
N PHE A 69 13.10 -4.37 2.72
CA PHE A 69 12.50 -3.08 3.04
C PHE A 69 13.54 -1.95 3.04
N THR A 70 13.09 -0.74 2.69
CA THR A 70 13.77 0.51 3.04
C THR A 70 12.94 1.22 4.10
N PHE A 71 13.55 1.66 5.20
CA PHE A 71 12.84 2.35 6.29
C PHE A 71 13.06 3.86 6.20
N HIS A 72 12.00 4.59 5.88
CA HIS A 72 12.03 6.04 5.79
C HIS A 72 11.61 6.65 7.13
N LYS A 73 12.58 7.16 7.90
CA LYS A 73 12.30 7.85 9.16
C LYS A 73 11.92 9.30 8.89
N GLY A 74 10.68 9.67 9.20
CA GLY A 74 10.18 11.04 9.11
C GLY A 74 10.84 11.98 10.11
N ASN A 75 10.62 13.27 9.93
CA ASN A 75 10.95 14.30 10.90
C ASN A 75 10.01 14.22 12.12
N PRO A 76 10.43 14.67 13.31
CA PRO A 76 9.54 14.76 14.47
C PRO A 76 8.33 15.65 14.17
N SER A 77 7.12 15.19 14.47
CA SER A 77 5.89 15.97 14.27
C SER A 77 5.22 16.34 15.61
N PRO A 78 4.85 17.62 15.83
CA PRO A 78 4.00 18.01 16.95
C PRO A 78 2.63 17.31 16.93
N ALA A 79 2.05 17.07 15.74
CA ALA A 79 0.79 16.32 15.58
C ALA A 79 0.92 14.90 16.15
N LEU A 80 2.12 14.33 16.13
CA LEU A 80 2.43 13.01 16.69
C LEU A 80 3.13 13.08 18.06
N LEU A 81 2.95 14.17 18.80
CA LEU A 81 3.54 14.40 20.14
C LEU A 81 5.08 14.30 20.15
N GLY A 82 5.72 14.76 19.08
CA GLY A 82 7.17 14.74 18.90
C GLY A 82 7.72 13.43 18.34
N ARG A 83 6.88 12.43 18.06
CA ARG A 83 7.32 11.18 17.42
C ARG A 83 7.79 11.43 15.99
N SER A 84 8.84 10.70 15.60
CA SER A 84 9.28 10.56 14.20
C SER A 84 8.72 9.26 13.64
N PRO A 85 7.69 9.28 12.76
CA PRO A 85 7.12 8.06 12.20
C PRO A 85 8.15 7.35 11.32
N ILE A 86 8.06 6.03 11.25
CA ILE A 86 8.89 5.22 10.35
C ILE A 86 7.97 4.64 9.29
N VAL A 87 8.29 4.89 8.03
CA VAL A 87 7.52 4.39 6.88
C VAL A 87 8.37 3.39 6.10
N PRO A 88 8.14 2.08 6.27
CA PRO A 88 8.74 1.06 5.42
C PRO A 88 8.23 1.16 3.98
N ALA A 89 9.11 0.92 3.01
CA ALA A 89 8.77 0.76 1.60
C ALA A 89 9.43 -0.51 1.05
N GLY A 90 8.77 -1.18 0.09
CA GLY A 90 9.31 -2.41 -0.48
C GLY A 90 10.60 -2.19 -1.26
N ARG A 91 11.58 -3.08 -1.03
CA ARG A 91 12.92 -3.08 -1.62
C ARG A 91 13.23 -4.49 -2.14
N ALA A 92 12.49 -4.94 -3.14
CA ALA A 92 12.61 -6.27 -3.76
C ALA A 92 11.99 -6.21 -5.16
N VAL A 93 12.30 -7.19 -6.02
CA VAL A 93 11.58 -7.33 -7.30
C VAL A 93 10.10 -7.61 -7.01
N GLY A 94 9.20 -6.86 -7.64
CA GLY A 94 7.76 -6.78 -7.34
C GLY A 94 7.41 -5.70 -6.29
N GLY A 95 8.41 -5.16 -5.58
CA GLY A 95 8.23 -4.15 -4.55
C GLY A 95 7.25 -4.60 -3.46
N GLY A 96 6.27 -3.77 -3.16
CA GLY A 96 5.22 -4.07 -2.18
C GLY A 96 4.46 -5.37 -2.45
N SER A 97 4.24 -5.76 -3.71
CA SER A 97 3.44 -6.97 -4.00
C SER A 97 4.07 -8.24 -3.41
N SER A 98 5.40 -8.28 -3.33
CA SER A 98 6.18 -9.43 -2.87
C SER A 98 6.25 -9.55 -1.33
N ILE A 99 5.80 -8.54 -0.60
CA ILE A 99 5.99 -8.43 0.86
C ILE A 99 4.77 -7.88 1.63
N ASN A 100 3.76 -7.33 0.95
CA ASN A 100 2.58 -6.73 1.58
C ASN A 100 1.71 -7.78 2.31
N PHE A 101 0.64 -7.30 2.94
CA PHE A 101 -0.32 -8.11 3.70
C PHE A 101 -1.27 -8.94 2.82
N VAL A 102 -1.05 -8.98 1.49
CA VAL A 102 -1.88 -9.66 0.49
C VAL A 102 -3.38 -9.34 0.58
N VAL A 103 -3.74 -8.18 1.10
CA VAL A 103 -5.14 -7.72 1.20
C VAL A 103 -5.59 -7.24 -0.18
N TYR A 104 -6.68 -7.80 -0.70
CA TYR A 104 -7.30 -7.33 -1.92
C TYR A 104 -8.37 -6.28 -1.61
N THR A 105 -8.13 -5.06 -2.06
CA THR A 105 -9.09 -3.97 -1.96
C THR A 105 -9.04 -3.14 -3.23
N ARG A 106 -10.20 -2.80 -3.79
CA ARG A 106 -10.37 -1.90 -4.94
C ARG A 106 -10.82 -0.51 -4.49
N ALA A 107 -10.31 0.52 -5.15
CA ALA A 107 -10.71 1.91 -4.96
C ALA A 107 -12.20 2.13 -5.31
N ALA A 108 -12.76 3.28 -4.93
CA ALA A 108 -14.06 3.69 -5.42
C ALA A 108 -13.95 4.08 -6.91
N ALA A 109 -15.03 3.91 -7.69
CA ALA A 109 -15.03 4.35 -9.09
C ALA A 109 -14.79 5.86 -9.19
N SER A 110 -15.40 6.64 -8.29
CA SER A 110 -15.23 8.09 -8.23
C SER A 110 -13.79 8.53 -7.94
N ASP A 111 -12.93 7.67 -7.37
CA ASP A 111 -11.51 8.00 -7.17
C ASP A 111 -10.80 8.17 -8.52
N TYR A 112 -11.07 7.27 -9.48
CA TYR A 112 -10.51 7.34 -10.82
C TYR A 112 -11.20 8.42 -11.66
N ASP A 113 -12.51 8.61 -11.49
CA ASP A 113 -13.23 9.68 -12.18
C ASP A 113 -12.73 11.07 -11.74
N ASP A 114 -12.33 11.24 -10.48
CA ASP A 114 -11.67 12.46 -10.00
C ASP A 114 -10.30 12.67 -10.65
N TRP A 115 -9.52 11.60 -10.88
CA TRP A 115 -8.25 11.72 -11.59
C TRP A 115 -8.46 12.27 -13.00
N GLU A 116 -9.52 11.86 -13.69
CA GLU A 116 -9.86 12.40 -15.00
C GLU A 116 -10.45 13.81 -14.94
N THR A 117 -11.46 14.03 -14.12
CA THR A 117 -12.32 15.23 -14.20
C THR A 117 -11.84 16.37 -13.30
N VAL A 118 -11.40 16.08 -12.08
CA VAL A 118 -10.90 17.08 -11.13
C VAL A 118 -9.44 17.43 -11.43
N HIS A 119 -8.63 16.41 -11.74
CA HIS A 119 -7.20 16.57 -11.99
C HIS A 119 -6.85 16.69 -13.47
N GLY A 120 -7.80 16.51 -14.40
CA GLY A 120 -7.63 16.81 -15.83
C GLY A 120 -6.90 15.71 -16.62
N ASN A 121 -6.90 14.46 -16.16
CA ASN A 121 -6.15 13.38 -16.77
C ASN A 121 -7.04 12.45 -17.61
N LYS A 122 -7.29 12.84 -18.85
CA LYS A 122 -8.14 12.08 -19.76
C LYS A 122 -7.65 10.62 -19.92
N GLY A 123 -8.58 9.67 -19.90
CA GLY A 123 -8.34 8.24 -20.03
C GLY A 123 -7.94 7.56 -18.71
N TRP A 124 -8.07 8.25 -17.57
CA TRP A 124 -7.83 7.71 -16.23
C TRP A 124 -9.11 7.56 -15.40
N GLY A 125 -10.28 7.82 -16.00
CA GLY A 125 -11.58 7.58 -15.38
C GLY A 125 -11.87 6.10 -15.17
N SER A 126 -12.86 5.80 -14.32
CA SER A 126 -13.26 4.43 -13.98
C SER A 126 -13.59 3.58 -15.22
N THR A 127 -14.17 4.21 -16.26
CA THR A 127 -14.49 3.56 -17.55
C THR A 127 -13.27 3.03 -18.28
N ASP A 128 -12.10 3.65 -18.11
CA ASP A 128 -10.84 3.23 -18.72
C ASP A 128 -10.05 2.29 -17.80
N ILE A 129 -10.14 2.47 -16.48
CA ILE A 129 -9.34 1.74 -15.50
C ILE A 129 -9.93 0.37 -15.15
N ILE A 130 -11.25 0.26 -14.99
CA ILE A 130 -11.89 -1.02 -14.63
C ILE A 130 -11.59 -2.12 -15.66
N PRO A 131 -11.65 -1.90 -16.99
CA PRO A 131 -11.29 -2.93 -17.97
C PRO A 131 -9.84 -3.43 -17.84
N LEU A 132 -8.89 -2.54 -17.54
CA LEU A 132 -7.49 -2.91 -17.30
C LEU A 132 -7.33 -3.76 -16.04
N LEU A 133 -8.05 -3.42 -14.97
CA LEU A 133 -8.05 -4.22 -13.74
C LEU A 133 -8.66 -5.61 -13.96
N LYS A 134 -9.74 -5.71 -14.76
CA LYS A 134 -10.30 -7.00 -15.19
C LYS A 134 -9.29 -7.82 -15.99
N LYS A 135 -8.54 -7.19 -16.89
CA LYS A 135 -7.50 -7.87 -17.68
C LYS A 135 -6.35 -8.42 -16.82
N ALA A 136 -6.03 -7.75 -15.72
CA ALA A 136 -4.97 -8.18 -14.81
C ALA A 136 -5.41 -9.31 -13.86
N GLU A 137 -6.71 -9.48 -13.63
CA GLU A 137 -7.27 -10.30 -12.56
C GLU A 137 -7.82 -11.66 -13.03
N THR A 138 -7.58 -12.69 -12.23
CA THR A 138 -8.41 -13.90 -12.13
C THR A 138 -9.07 -13.93 -10.76
N TYR A 139 -10.36 -13.61 -10.71
CA TYR A 139 -11.17 -13.63 -9.49
C TYR A 139 -11.76 -15.02 -9.28
N GLU A 140 -11.10 -15.83 -8.46
CA GLU A 140 -11.41 -17.24 -8.26
C GLU A 140 -12.74 -17.53 -7.53
N PRO A 141 -13.26 -16.67 -6.63
CA PRO A 141 -14.54 -16.91 -5.96
C PRO A 141 -15.75 -16.98 -6.91
N GLY A 142 -15.62 -16.45 -8.13
CA GLY A 142 -16.74 -16.18 -9.01
C GLY A 142 -17.29 -14.77 -8.78
N SER A 143 -17.51 -14.04 -9.87
CA SER A 143 -18.00 -12.67 -9.82
C SER A 143 -19.52 -12.64 -9.71
N THR A 144 -20.05 -11.80 -8.82
CA THR A 144 -21.49 -11.50 -8.73
C THR A 144 -21.87 -10.28 -9.57
N ASN A 145 -20.89 -9.61 -10.17
CA ASN A 145 -21.02 -8.40 -10.98
C ASN A 145 -20.10 -8.47 -12.23
N ASP A 146 -20.05 -7.41 -13.02
CA ASP A 146 -19.27 -7.35 -14.26
C ASP A 146 -17.90 -6.67 -14.10
N THR A 147 -17.48 -6.36 -12.87
CA THR A 147 -16.26 -5.58 -12.59
C THR A 147 -15.01 -6.44 -12.38
N HIS A 148 -15.13 -7.77 -12.26
CA HIS A 148 -14.00 -8.68 -12.04
C HIS A 148 -13.51 -9.38 -13.31
N GLY A 149 -12.21 -9.68 -13.33
CA GLY A 149 -11.56 -10.51 -14.34
C GLY A 149 -11.62 -12.01 -14.04
N THR A 150 -11.48 -12.85 -15.06
CA THR A 150 -11.54 -14.32 -14.91
C THR A 150 -10.33 -15.06 -15.48
N SER A 151 -9.39 -14.34 -16.09
CA SER A 151 -8.28 -14.95 -16.84
C SER A 151 -6.97 -14.18 -16.76
N GLY A 152 -6.92 -13.08 -16.02
CA GLY A 152 -5.70 -12.29 -15.82
C GLY A 152 -4.70 -13.00 -14.91
N PRO A 153 -3.42 -12.62 -14.95
CA PRO A 153 -2.37 -13.36 -14.25
C PRO A 153 -2.41 -13.19 -12.71
N ILE A 154 -3.02 -12.14 -12.16
CA ILE A 154 -3.09 -11.95 -10.71
C ILE A 154 -4.30 -12.69 -10.14
N HIS A 155 -4.05 -13.68 -9.30
CA HIS A 155 -5.10 -14.50 -8.69
C HIS A 155 -5.61 -13.88 -7.38
N ILE A 156 -6.92 -13.86 -7.25
CA ILE A 156 -7.64 -13.38 -6.07
C ILE A 156 -8.50 -14.51 -5.52
N SER A 157 -8.42 -14.74 -4.21
CA SER A 157 -9.23 -15.75 -3.52
C SER A 157 -9.68 -15.28 -2.14
N PHE A 158 -10.73 -15.90 -1.62
CA PHE A 158 -11.05 -15.84 -0.19
C PHE A 158 -10.27 -16.91 0.58
N ALA A 159 -10.28 -16.82 1.91
CA ALA A 159 -9.94 -17.96 2.75
C ALA A 159 -10.84 -19.16 2.41
N PRO A 160 -10.29 -20.37 2.15
CA PRO A 160 -11.10 -21.56 1.89
C PRO A 160 -12.08 -21.83 3.04
N ASP A 161 -11.58 -21.73 4.27
CA ASP A 161 -12.35 -21.63 5.51
C ASP A 161 -12.03 -20.27 6.14
N LEU A 162 -13.05 -19.49 6.51
CA LEU A 162 -12.85 -18.24 7.25
C LEU A 162 -12.25 -18.56 8.62
N HIS A 163 -11.32 -17.72 9.10
CA HIS A 163 -11.01 -17.75 10.53
C HIS A 163 -12.29 -17.52 11.31
N ASN A 164 -12.52 -18.29 12.39
CA ASN A 164 -13.74 -18.15 13.18
C ASN A 164 -13.96 -16.74 13.76
N LEU A 165 -12.90 -15.93 13.87
CA LEU A 165 -12.97 -14.50 14.18
C LEU A 165 -13.80 -13.71 13.15
N ALA A 166 -13.62 -14.00 11.87
CA ALA A 166 -14.29 -13.29 10.79
C ALA A 166 -15.79 -13.61 10.73
N ASP A 167 -16.16 -14.87 10.94
CA ASP A 167 -17.56 -15.29 11.08
C ASP A 167 -18.22 -14.61 12.27
N ASP A 168 -17.58 -14.65 13.44
CA ASP A 168 -18.06 -14.00 14.67
C ASP A 168 -18.25 -12.49 14.48
N PHE A 169 -17.30 -11.81 13.82
CA PHE A 169 -17.45 -10.39 13.48
C PHE A 169 -18.65 -10.13 12.57
N LEU A 170 -18.81 -10.90 11.48
CA LEU A 170 -19.90 -10.70 10.53
C LEU A 170 -21.28 -11.01 11.16
N GLU A 171 -21.36 -12.03 12.01
CA GLU A 171 -22.57 -12.35 12.79
C GLU A 171 -22.93 -11.19 13.75
N VAL A 172 -21.95 -10.70 14.51
CA VAL A 172 -22.14 -9.53 15.37
C VAL A 172 -22.52 -8.31 14.54
N ALA A 173 -21.86 -8.06 13.41
CA ALA A 173 -22.13 -6.90 12.57
C ALA A 173 -23.59 -6.89 12.08
N ALA A 174 -24.07 -8.01 11.53
CA ALA A 174 -25.46 -8.16 11.09
C ALA A 174 -26.46 -8.08 12.26
N ALA A 175 -26.09 -8.54 13.44
CA ALA A 175 -26.97 -8.59 14.60
C ALA A 175 -26.99 -7.28 15.42
N PHE A 176 -25.90 -6.52 15.45
CA PHE A 176 -25.73 -5.31 16.25
C PHE A 176 -25.98 -4.03 15.45
N ASP A 177 -25.42 -3.91 14.24
CA ASP A 177 -25.65 -2.77 13.37
C ASP A 177 -26.93 -3.00 12.56
N LYS A 178 -27.95 -2.18 12.83
CA LYS A 178 -29.26 -2.28 12.15
C LYS A 178 -29.42 -1.35 10.96
N GLU A 179 -28.45 -0.47 10.72
CA GLU A 179 -28.50 0.51 9.63
C GLU A 179 -27.77 0.03 8.39
N ARG A 180 -26.72 -0.78 8.55
CA ARG A 180 -25.90 -1.31 7.46
C ARG A 180 -26.24 -2.77 7.15
N SER A 181 -26.03 -3.16 5.90
CA SER A 181 -26.29 -4.52 5.42
C SER A 181 -24.99 -5.32 5.24
N VAL A 182 -25.14 -6.59 4.87
CA VAL A 182 -24.02 -7.45 4.44
C VAL A 182 -23.91 -7.48 2.90
N THR A 183 -22.74 -7.87 2.40
CA THR A 183 -22.44 -8.09 0.97
C THR A 183 -21.52 -9.30 0.77
N GLU A 184 -21.68 -9.98 -0.35
CA GLU A 184 -20.77 -11.04 -0.80
C GLU A 184 -19.49 -10.47 -1.44
N ASP A 185 -19.50 -9.19 -1.82
CA ASP A 185 -18.38 -8.51 -2.46
C ASP A 185 -18.28 -7.05 -1.96
N THR A 186 -17.15 -6.74 -1.32
CA THR A 186 -16.82 -5.41 -0.79
C THR A 186 -16.02 -4.56 -1.80
N ASN A 187 -15.75 -5.10 -3.00
CA ASN A 187 -14.78 -4.58 -3.97
C ASN A 187 -15.38 -4.38 -5.38
N THR A 188 -16.66 -4.03 -5.45
CA THR A 188 -17.42 -3.75 -6.69
C THR A 188 -17.13 -2.37 -7.32
N PHE A 189 -16.21 -1.59 -6.78
CA PHE A 189 -15.97 -0.14 -7.03
C PHE A 189 -17.08 0.82 -6.60
N HIS A 190 -18.32 0.36 -6.47
CA HIS A 190 -19.48 1.23 -6.23
C HIS A 190 -20.12 1.03 -4.86
N ASP A 191 -19.97 -0.17 -4.28
CA ASP A 191 -20.52 -0.48 -2.97
C ASP A 191 -19.63 -0.01 -1.83
N VAL A 192 -20.26 0.62 -0.85
CA VAL A 192 -19.69 1.04 0.42
C VAL A 192 -20.75 0.84 1.52
N ASP A 193 -20.32 0.91 2.77
CA ASP A 193 -21.17 0.84 3.96
C ASP A 193 -21.89 -0.50 4.14
N LYS A 194 -21.24 -1.58 3.68
CA LYS A 194 -21.70 -2.97 3.81
C LYS A 194 -20.60 -3.84 4.41
N TYR A 195 -20.98 -4.71 5.34
CA TYR A 195 -20.08 -5.70 5.93
C TYR A 195 -19.92 -6.89 4.99
N GLY A 196 -18.72 -7.42 4.82
CA GLY A 196 -18.54 -8.59 3.96
C GLY A 196 -17.20 -9.27 4.14
N ARG A 197 -17.06 -10.40 3.45
CA ARG A 197 -15.79 -11.13 3.35
C ARG A 197 -14.77 -10.27 2.59
N TRP A 198 -13.51 -10.46 2.91
CA TRP A 198 -12.39 -9.75 2.30
C TRP A 198 -11.50 -10.71 1.52
N ALA A 199 -11.34 -10.43 0.23
CA ALA A 199 -10.53 -11.26 -0.64
C ALA A 199 -9.03 -10.92 -0.48
N ARG A 200 -8.18 -11.75 -1.07
CA ARG A 200 -6.73 -11.72 -0.86
C ARG A 200 -6.00 -11.97 -2.17
N TYR A 201 -4.81 -11.37 -2.31
CA TYR A 201 -3.86 -11.64 -3.38
C TYR A 201 -3.12 -12.96 -3.12
N ILE A 202 -3.88 -14.05 -3.10
CA ILE A 202 -3.42 -15.42 -2.91
C ILE A 202 -4.09 -16.27 -3.97
N ASN A 203 -3.33 -17.11 -4.66
CA ASN A 203 -3.87 -18.11 -5.56
C ASN A 203 -4.49 -19.24 -4.71
N GLY A 204 -5.81 -19.37 -4.74
CA GLY A 204 -6.56 -20.27 -3.87
C GLY A 204 -6.30 -21.75 -4.16
N LYS A 205 -5.79 -22.09 -5.34
CA LYS A 205 -5.40 -23.46 -5.70
C LYS A 205 -4.04 -23.87 -5.13
N THR A 206 -3.10 -22.93 -5.07
CA THR A 206 -1.71 -23.21 -4.70
C THR A 206 -1.35 -22.70 -3.30
N GLY A 207 -2.17 -21.83 -2.72
CA GLY A 207 -1.89 -21.15 -1.45
C GLY A 207 -0.74 -20.15 -1.50
N ARG A 208 -0.28 -19.81 -2.70
CA ARG A 208 0.87 -18.93 -2.92
C ARG A 208 0.42 -17.49 -3.05
N ARG A 209 1.25 -16.55 -2.58
CA ARG A 209 1.11 -15.12 -2.85
C ARG A 209 0.97 -14.84 -4.35
N SER A 210 0.11 -13.90 -4.70
CA SER A 210 -0.07 -13.40 -6.07
C SER A 210 0.60 -12.03 -6.26
N ASP A 211 1.92 -12.04 -6.40
CA ASP A 211 2.74 -10.85 -6.62
C ASP A 211 3.05 -10.58 -8.11
N ALA A 212 3.37 -9.33 -8.44
CA ALA A 212 3.64 -8.93 -9.81
C ALA A 212 4.90 -9.58 -10.41
N ALA A 213 5.91 -9.91 -9.60
CA ALA A 213 7.15 -10.47 -10.11
C ALA A 213 6.95 -11.90 -10.61
N HIS A 214 6.31 -12.78 -9.83
CA HIS A 214 6.05 -14.15 -10.25
C HIS A 214 5.11 -14.21 -11.48
N TYR A 215 4.13 -13.32 -11.55
CA TYR A 215 3.05 -13.40 -12.53
C TYR A 215 3.24 -12.54 -13.80
N TYR A 216 4.25 -11.67 -13.84
CA TYR A 216 4.61 -10.91 -15.05
C TYR A 216 6.07 -11.03 -15.48
N ILE A 217 6.97 -11.48 -14.60
CA ILE A 217 8.41 -11.55 -14.89
C ILE A 217 8.89 -12.99 -14.87
N TYR A 218 8.74 -13.68 -13.73
CA TYR A 218 9.31 -15.02 -13.56
C TYR A 218 8.55 -16.11 -14.32
N ASN A 219 7.29 -15.87 -14.70
CA ASN A 219 6.54 -16.77 -15.58
C ASN A 219 6.95 -16.68 -17.06
N GLN A 220 7.90 -15.81 -17.41
CA GLN A 220 8.41 -15.64 -18.77
C GLN A 220 9.85 -16.16 -18.90
N GLU A 221 10.19 -17.33 -18.34
CA GLU A 221 11.59 -17.80 -18.27
C GLU A 221 12.28 -17.97 -19.63
N ALA A 222 11.51 -18.23 -20.70
CA ALA A 222 12.04 -18.32 -22.06
C ALA A 222 12.33 -16.95 -22.69
N ASN A 223 11.88 -15.86 -22.06
CA ASN A 223 12.11 -14.49 -22.52
C ASN A 223 13.56 -14.08 -22.25
N THR A 224 14.29 -13.77 -23.32
CA THR A 224 15.68 -13.29 -23.26
C THR A 224 15.81 -11.79 -23.50
N ASN A 225 14.70 -11.10 -23.79
CA ASN A 225 14.66 -9.69 -24.15
C ASN A 225 14.39 -8.77 -22.94
N LEU A 226 14.07 -9.34 -21.77
CA LEU A 226 13.93 -8.66 -20.49
C LEU A 226 15.02 -9.05 -19.50
N THR A 227 15.80 -8.09 -19.02
CA THR A 227 16.85 -8.27 -18.01
C THR A 227 16.44 -7.61 -16.69
N VAL A 228 16.59 -8.31 -15.57
CA VAL A 228 16.43 -7.75 -14.22
C VAL A 228 17.78 -7.71 -13.52
N LEU A 229 18.23 -6.50 -13.22
CA LEU A 229 19.47 -6.20 -12.50
C LEU A 229 19.13 -5.85 -11.03
N THR A 230 19.22 -6.84 -10.15
CA THR A 230 18.92 -6.69 -8.71
C THR A 230 20.13 -6.26 -7.89
N GLN A 231 19.88 -5.78 -6.67
CA GLN A 231 20.90 -5.27 -5.75
C GLN A 231 21.72 -4.10 -6.32
N HIS A 232 21.08 -3.24 -7.10
CA HIS A 232 21.67 -2.02 -7.65
C HIS A 232 20.71 -0.84 -7.47
N ARG A 233 21.22 0.26 -6.95
CA ARG A 233 20.43 1.45 -6.63
C ARG A 233 20.60 2.51 -7.70
N VAL A 234 19.50 2.93 -8.30
CA VAL A 234 19.50 4.04 -9.27
C VAL A 234 19.75 5.35 -8.54
N VAL A 235 20.74 6.10 -9.04
CA VAL A 235 21.11 7.42 -8.52
C VAL A 235 20.27 8.49 -9.20
N ARG A 236 20.36 8.57 -10.54
CA ARG A 236 19.75 9.62 -11.36
C ARG A 236 19.57 9.18 -12.81
N VAL A 237 18.76 9.92 -13.55
CA VAL A 237 18.58 9.84 -14.99
C VAL A 237 19.65 10.68 -15.70
N LEU A 238 20.17 10.16 -16.82
CA LEU A 238 21.14 10.84 -17.68
C LEU A 238 20.43 11.56 -18.83
N PHE A 239 20.91 12.75 -19.18
CA PHE A 239 20.32 13.61 -20.21
C PHE A 239 21.32 14.05 -21.27
N GLU A 240 20.87 14.08 -22.53
CA GLU A 240 21.49 14.83 -23.63
C GLU A 240 20.54 15.96 -24.03
N GLY A 241 20.90 17.20 -23.71
CA GLY A 241 19.97 18.32 -23.76
C GLY A 241 18.80 18.08 -22.79
N THR A 242 17.58 17.92 -23.33
CA THR A 242 16.37 17.63 -22.54
C THR A 242 15.85 16.20 -22.75
N ARG A 243 16.56 15.36 -23.52
CA ARG A 243 16.18 13.96 -23.75
C ARG A 243 16.86 13.06 -22.73
N ALA A 244 16.08 12.24 -22.02
CA ALA A 244 16.60 11.16 -21.19
C ALA A 244 17.19 10.06 -22.07
N VAL A 245 18.41 9.62 -21.73
CA VAL A 245 19.23 8.72 -22.55
C VAL A 245 19.81 7.55 -21.76
N GLY A 246 19.47 7.42 -20.49
CA GLY A 246 19.96 6.37 -19.62
C GLY A 246 19.83 6.69 -18.14
N ILE A 247 20.50 5.90 -17.32
CA ILE A 247 20.54 6.06 -15.87
C ILE A 247 21.97 5.84 -15.35
N GLU A 248 22.26 6.43 -14.21
CA GLU A 248 23.38 6.05 -13.35
C GLU A 248 22.87 5.23 -12.16
N TYR A 249 23.61 4.21 -11.78
CA TYR A 249 23.32 3.36 -10.64
C TYR A 249 24.61 2.91 -9.96
N VAL A 250 24.48 2.45 -8.72
CA VAL A 250 25.57 1.92 -7.89
C VAL A 250 25.21 0.55 -7.34
N ASP A 251 26.19 -0.21 -6.87
CA ASP A 251 25.92 -1.40 -6.06
C ASP A 251 25.14 -1.00 -4.81
N ASP A 252 24.06 -1.70 -4.49
CA ASP A 252 23.31 -1.38 -3.28
C ASP A 252 24.05 -1.89 -2.03
N LEU A 253 24.43 -0.98 -1.13
CA LEU A 253 25.24 -1.29 0.06
C LEU A 253 24.53 -2.16 1.11
N VAL A 254 23.19 -2.18 1.12
CA VAL A 254 22.40 -3.08 1.99
C VAL A 254 22.37 -4.49 1.40
N GLY A 255 22.24 -4.59 0.06
CA GLY A 255 22.18 -5.86 -0.65
C GLY A 255 23.55 -6.52 -0.86
N ARG A 256 24.59 -5.69 -0.96
CA ARG A 256 25.99 -6.06 -1.22
C ARG A 256 26.89 -5.39 -0.18
N PRO A 257 26.95 -5.91 1.07
CA PRO A 257 27.86 -5.39 2.09
C PRO A 257 29.30 -5.44 1.59
N GLY A 258 30.01 -4.31 1.65
CA GLY A 258 31.38 -4.18 1.12
C GLY A 258 31.45 -3.87 -0.38
N GLY A 259 30.32 -3.69 -1.07
CA GLY A 259 30.29 -3.12 -2.41
C GLY A 259 30.88 -1.71 -2.44
N ALA A 260 31.53 -1.34 -3.55
CA ALA A 260 31.98 0.03 -3.77
C ALA A 260 30.82 0.86 -4.35
N PRO A 261 30.63 2.12 -3.94
CA PRO A 261 29.67 3.03 -4.55
C PRO A 261 30.15 3.53 -5.92
N GLU A 262 30.79 2.64 -6.71
CA GLU A 262 31.25 2.93 -8.05
C GLU A 262 30.04 3.19 -8.94
N ILE A 263 30.03 4.36 -9.57
CA ILE A 263 28.97 4.78 -10.47
C ILE A 263 29.10 3.98 -11.77
N LYS A 264 28.04 3.25 -12.08
CA LYS A 264 27.83 2.53 -13.34
C LYS A 264 26.73 3.21 -14.13
N SER A 265 26.67 2.96 -15.43
CA SER A 265 25.64 3.53 -16.30
C SER A 265 25.05 2.51 -17.27
N ALA A 266 23.79 2.72 -17.63
CA ALA A 266 23.10 1.98 -18.69
C ALA A 266 22.35 2.96 -19.59
N ARG A 267 22.33 2.71 -20.90
CA ARG A 267 21.79 3.62 -21.92
C ARG A 267 20.45 3.13 -22.45
N ALA A 268 19.52 4.06 -22.65
CA ALA A 268 18.20 3.81 -23.23
C ALA A 268 18.11 4.48 -24.61
N SER A 269 17.82 3.72 -25.67
CA SER A 269 17.64 4.26 -27.02
C SER A 269 16.27 4.93 -27.20
N ARG A 270 15.23 4.44 -26.50
CA ARG A 270 13.85 4.90 -26.67
C ARG A 270 13.31 5.63 -25.45
N LEU A 271 13.35 5.00 -24.28
CA LEU A 271 12.60 5.47 -23.09
C LEU A 271 13.27 5.08 -21.76
N VAL A 272 13.27 6.01 -20.81
CA VAL A 272 13.50 5.73 -19.38
C VAL A 272 12.18 5.87 -18.64
N VAL A 273 11.88 4.92 -17.76
CA VAL A 273 10.69 4.91 -16.90
C VAL A 273 11.15 4.84 -15.45
N VAL A 274 10.78 5.82 -14.64
CA VAL A 274 11.03 5.82 -13.20
C VAL A 274 9.84 5.15 -12.49
N SER A 275 10.13 4.09 -11.75
CA SER A 275 9.14 3.23 -11.08
C SER A 275 9.64 2.81 -9.68
N ALA A 276 10.21 3.76 -8.94
CA ALA A 276 10.86 3.56 -7.64
C ALA A 276 9.96 3.93 -6.44
N GLY A 277 8.66 4.11 -6.66
CA GLY A 277 7.64 4.38 -5.64
C GLY A 277 7.69 5.80 -5.07
N ALA A 278 6.78 6.09 -4.15
CA ALA A 278 6.57 7.45 -3.63
C ALA A 278 7.80 8.08 -2.92
N PHE A 279 8.79 7.29 -2.49
CA PHE A 279 10.04 7.80 -1.95
C PHE A 279 11.16 7.85 -2.99
N GLY A 280 11.32 6.77 -3.78
CA GLY A 280 12.43 6.63 -4.71
C GLY A 280 12.28 7.51 -5.94
N SER A 281 11.08 7.59 -6.51
CA SER A 281 10.81 8.31 -7.76
C SER A 281 11.10 9.81 -7.67
N PRO A 282 10.56 10.57 -6.68
CA PRO A 282 10.92 11.98 -6.55
C PRO A 282 12.41 12.17 -6.27
N SER A 283 13.01 11.30 -5.44
CA SER A 283 14.44 11.37 -5.12
C SER A 283 15.35 11.19 -6.34
N ILE A 284 14.99 10.28 -7.25
CA ILE A 284 15.70 10.08 -8.52
C ILE A 284 15.53 11.32 -9.40
N LEU A 285 14.32 11.87 -9.55
CA LEU A 285 14.08 13.08 -10.33
C LEU A 285 14.88 14.28 -9.79
N GLU A 286 14.89 14.48 -8.48
CA GLU A 286 15.62 15.59 -7.84
C GLU A 286 17.13 15.46 -8.09
N ARG A 287 17.75 14.30 -7.86
CA ARG A 287 19.18 14.08 -8.19
C ARG A 287 19.49 14.19 -9.69
N SER A 288 18.48 14.10 -10.53
CA SER A 288 18.58 14.28 -11.99
C SER A 288 18.46 15.75 -12.42
N GLY A 289 18.25 16.67 -11.48
CA GLY A 289 18.07 18.10 -11.77
C GLY A 289 16.63 18.51 -12.08
N ILE A 290 15.64 17.68 -11.74
CA ILE A 290 14.22 17.96 -11.94
C ILE A 290 13.56 18.14 -10.57
N GLY A 291 13.17 19.37 -10.23
CA GLY A 291 12.63 19.68 -8.91
C GLY A 291 12.54 21.17 -8.60
N ALA A 292 12.20 21.51 -7.37
CA ALA A 292 12.19 22.89 -6.88
C ALA A 292 13.60 23.50 -6.87
N GLU A 293 13.74 24.77 -7.25
CA GLU A 293 15.07 25.42 -7.36
C GLU A 293 15.84 25.41 -6.04
N LEU A 294 15.16 25.75 -4.93
CA LEU A 294 15.77 25.78 -3.60
C LEU A 294 16.27 24.40 -3.17
N ILE A 295 15.43 23.35 -3.31
CA ILE A 295 15.80 21.97 -2.96
C ILE A 295 17.03 21.53 -3.75
N LEU A 296 17.05 21.74 -5.06
CA LEU A 296 18.17 21.33 -5.90
C LEU A 296 19.46 22.10 -5.56
N LYS A 297 19.34 23.41 -5.33
CA LYS A 297 20.47 24.28 -4.98
C LYS A 297 21.09 23.89 -3.63
N GLU A 298 20.28 23.65 -2.60
CA GLU A 298 20.74 23.21 -1.28
C GLU A 298 21.47 21.86 -1.34
N ASN A 299 21.11 21.02 -2.31
CA ASN A 299 21.68 19.70 -2.53
C ASN A 299 22.79 19.66 -3.59
N ASN A 300 23.28 20.81 -4.05
CA ASN A 300 24.32 20.94 -5.08
C ASN A 300 23.99 20.23 -6.41
N VAL A 301 22.70 20.18 -6.76
CA VAL A 301 22.23 19.66 -8.05
C VAL A 301 22.00 20.81 -9.02
N LYS A 302 22.59 20.73 -10.21
CA LYS A 302 22.29 21.65 -11.30
C LYS A 302 20.86 21.42 -11.79
N GLN A 303 20.01 22.44 -11.69
CA GLN A 303 18.63 22.35 -12.18
C GLN A 303 18.60 22.29 -13.71
N LEU A 304 17.89 21.29 -14.22
CA LEU A 304 17.50 21.12 -15.61
C LEU A 304 16.07 21.62 -15.83
N VAL A 305 15.14 21.26 -14.94
CA VAL A 305 13.75 21.70 -15.00
C VAL A 305 13.28 22.15 -13.62
N HIS A 306 12.69 23.34 -13.58
CA HIS A 306 11.90 23.77 -12.42
C HIS A 306 10.53 23.07 -12.42
N LEU A 307 10.40 22.10 -11.51
CA LEU A 307 9.17 21.36 -11.21
C LEU A 307 8.99 21.27 -9.70
N PRO A 308 8.42 22.31 -9.05
CA PRO A 308 8.33 22.36 -7.60
C PRO A 308 7.37 21.33 -6.98
N GLY A 309 6.56 20.64 -7.79
CA GLY A 309 5.69 19.57 -7.31
C GLY A 309 6.40 18.24 -7.03
N VAL A 310 7.66 18.07 -7.48
CA VAL A 310 8.43 16.84 -7.21
C VAL A 310 8.70 16.73 -5.71
N GLY A 311 8.32 15.61 -5.11
CA GLY A 311 8.49 15.34 -3.68
C GLY A 311 7.36 15.89 -2.80
N GLU A 312 6.48 16.73 -3.34
CA GLU A 312 5.37 17.34 -2.60
C GLU A 312 4.12 16.44 -2.61
N HIS A 313 3.14 16.73 -1.75
CA HIS A 313 1.86 16.03 -1.68
C HIS A 313 1.99 14.50 -1.45
N TYR A 314 2.93 14.09 -0.59
CA TYR A 314 2.96 12.73 -0.09
C TYR A 314 1.63 12.42 0.62
N MET A 315 0.98 11.33 0.21
CA MET A 315 -0.26 10.84 0.81
C MET A 315 -0.07 9.39 1.26
N ASP A 316 -0.76 9.00 2.33
CA ASP A 316 -0.87 7.63 2.83
C ASP A 316 -2.24 7.47 3.51
N HIS A 317 -2.49 6.33 4.14
CA HIS A 317 -3.59 6.12 5.06
C HIS A 317 -3.07 6.01 6.50
N ASN A 318 -3.84 6.55 7.44
CA ASN A 318 -3.54 6.52 8.88
C ASN A 318 -4.03 5.21 9.50
N LEU A 319 -3.13 4.26 9.75
CA LEU A 319 -3.45 2.93 10.28
C LEU A 319 -3.33 2.87 11.79
N VAL A 320 -4.27 2.15 12.42
CA VAL A 320 -4.23 1.81 13.83
C VAL A 320 -4.67 0.36 14.00
N PHE A 321 -3.97 -0.37 14.88
CA PHE A 321 -4.40 -1.68 15.36
C PHE A 321 -4.75 -1.58 16.85
N THR A 322 -6.00 -1.85 17.19
CA THR A 322 -6.45 -1.92 18.59
C THR A 322 -6.58 -3.39 19.03
N PRO A 323 -5.67 -3.92 19.88
CA PRO A 323 -5.59 -5.34 20.20
C PRO A 323 -6.48 -5.78 21.38
N PHE A 324 -7.02 -6.98 21.25
CA PHE A 324 -7.91 -7.66 22.19
C PHE A 324 -7.44 -9.08 22.46
N ILE A 325 -7.75 -9.60 23.65
CA ILE A 325 -7.49 -10.98 24.03
C ILE A 325 -8.55 -11.86 23.39
N ALA A 326 -8.12 -12.90 22.69
CA ALA A 326 -9.00 -13.86 22.04
C ALA A 326 -9.21 -15.11 22.91
N SER A 327 -10.33 -15.78 22.71
CA SER A 327 -10.62 -17.07 23.33
C SER A 327 -9.62 -18.14 22.88
N ALA A 328 -9.40 -19.17 23.71
CA ALA A 328 -8.49 -20.26 23.38
C ALA A 328 -8.87 -21.01 22.09
N GLY A 329 -10.16 -21.03 21.72
CA GLY A 329 -10.66 -21.66 20.50
C GLY A 329 -10.53 -20.80 19.24
N SER A 330 -10.08 -19.55 19.33
CA SER A 330 -10.01 -18.64 18.18
C SER A 330 -8.90 -19.03 17.21
N ASP A 331 -9.11 -18.89 15.91
CA ASP A 331 -8.04 -19.00 14.92
C ASP A 331 -7.19 -17.73 14.95
N SER A 332 -5.87 -17.88 14.98
CA SER A 332 -4.96 -16.75 15.06
C SER A 332 -3.60 -17.06 14.43
N LEU A 333 -2.99 -16.04 13.83
CA LEU A 333 -1.63 -16.05 13.29
C LEU A 333 -0.57 -15.71 14.35
N ASP A 334 -0.93 -15.52 15.63
CA ASP A 334 0.01 -15.22 16.72
C ASP A 334 1.17 -16.23 16.81
N ALA A 335 0.90 -17.52 16.57
CA ALA A 335 1.91 -18.56 16.52
C ALA A 335 2.91 -18.34 15.36
N LEU A 336 2.42 -17.93 14.20
CA LEU A 336 3.26 -17.66 13.01
C LEU A 336 4.08 -16.38 13.15
N PHE A 337 3.58 -15.37 13.87
CA PHE A 337 4.26 -14.08 13.99
C PHE A 337 5.22 -13.99 15.18
N ARG A 338 4.91 -14.72 16.26
CA ARG A 338 5.61 -14.56 17.55
C ARG A 338 6.16 -15.89 18.08
N GLY A 339 5.97 -17.00 17.35
CA GLY A 339 6.38 -18.34 17.77
C GLY A 339 7.79 -18.69 17.37
N THR A 340 8.27 -19.83 17.88
CA THR A 340 9.56 -20.41 17.50
C THR A 340 9.44 -21.15 16.16
N GLU A 341 10.57 -21.48 15.53
CA GLU A 341 10.57 -22.28 14.30
C GLU A 341 9.92 -23.66 14.50
N GLU A 342 10.04 -24.25 15.68
CA GLU A 342 9.36 -25.52 16.02
C GLU A 342 7.84 -25.36 16.06
N GLU A 343 7.33 -24.22 16.53
CA GLU A 343 5.89 -23.91 16.55
C GLU A 343 5.35 -23.58 15.14
N ILE A 344 6.20 -23.03 14.27
CA ILE A 344 5.85 -22.67 12.88
C ILE A 344 5.91 -23.88 11.95
N SER A 345 6.86 -24.79 12.17
CA SER A 345 7.16 -25.94 11.30
C SER A 345 5.92 -26.76 10.89
N PRO A 346 4.97 -27.11 11.77
CA PRO A 346 3.77 -27.85 11.36
C PRO A 346 2.94 -27.14 10.28
N TYR A 347 2.81 -25.81 10.36
CA TYR A 347 2.07 -25.02 9.38
C TYR A 347 2.82 -24.93 8.04
N GLU A 348 4.15 -24.82 8.10
CA GLU A 348 4.98 -24.89 6.90
C GLU A 348 4.90 -26.26 6.22
N GLN A 349 4.97 -27.35 6.98
CA GLN A 349 4.84 -28.70 6.43
C GLN A 349 3.46 -28.96 5.80
N GLN A 350 2.39 -28.43 6.41
CA GLN A 350 1.05 -28.50 5.81
C GLN A 350 1.04 -27.76 4.46
N TRP A 351 1.54 -26.53 4.43
CA TRP A 351 1.58 -25.74 3.20
C TRP A 351 2.45 -26.38 2.10
N LEU A 352 3.59 -26.97 2.45
CA LEU A 352 4.43 -27.70 1.49
C LEU A 352 3.73 -28.92 0.90
N LYS A 353 2.81 -29.54 1.64
CA LYS A 353 2.08 -30.73 1.21
C LYS A 353 0.99 -30.40 0.20
N ASP A 354 0.18 -29.37 0.44
CA ASP A 354 -1.03 -29.10 -0.36
C ASP A 354 -1.35 -27.61 -0.58
N GLY A 355 -0.48 -26.70 -0.12
CA GLY A 355 -0.67 -25.27 -0.22
C GLY A 355 -1.77 -24.73 0.71
N GLN A 356 -2.25 -25.51 1.68
CA GLN A 356 -3.35 -25.09 2.55
C GLN A 356 -2.88 -24.74 3.97
N GLY A 357 -3.84 -24.38 4.83
CA GLY A 357 -3.62 -24.06 6.25
C GLY A 357 -3.26 -22.60 6.51
N LEU A 358 -2.93 -22.29 7.78
CA LEU A 358 -2.68 -20.92 8.24
C LEU A 358 -1.54 -20.20 7.52
N MET A 359 -0.60 -20.94 6.92
CA MET A 359 0.49 -20.34 6.15
C MET A 359 -0.01 -19.71 4.83
N ALA A 360 -1.11 -20.21 4.26
CA ALA A 360 -1.79 -19.65 3.08
C ALA A 360 -2.81 -18.55 3.44
N HIS A 361 -2.59 -17.86 4.56
CA HIS A 361 -3.54 -16.92 5.15
C HIS A 361 -2.91 -15.56 5.41
N ASN A 362 -3.74 -14.51 5.55
CA ASN A 362 -3.29 -13.18 5.96
C ASN A 362 -3.94 -12.63 7.22
N GLY A 363 -5.05 -13.19 7.67
CA GLY A 363 -5.71 -12.89 8.94
C GLY A 363 -6.73 -11.75 8.87
N LEU A 364 -7.01 -11.24 7.67
CA LEU A 364 -7.91 -10.11 7.40
C LEU A 364 -9.01 -10.57 6.44
N ASP A 365 -9.97 -11.37 6.92
CA ASP A 365 -10.93 -12.07 6.04
C ASP A 365 -12.31 -11.42 5.96
N CYS A 366 -12.55 -10.35 6.69
CA CYS A 366 -13.81 -9.63 6.66
C CYS A 366 -13.60 -8.15 7.02
N GLY A 367 -14.66 -7.36 6.88
CA GLY A 367 -14.65 -5.99 7.33
C GLY A 367 -15.72 -5.13 6.67
N VAL A 368 -15.49 -3.81 6.68
CA VAL A 368 -16.36 -2.81 6.07
C VAL A 368 -15.55 -1.64 5.49
N LYS A 369 -15.95 -1.20 4.30
CA LYS A 369 -15.65 0.16 3.81
C LYS A 369 -16.72 1.09 4.40
N TRP A 370 -16.35 1.89 5.38
CA TRP A 370 -17.28 2.46 6.36
C TRP A 370 -17.56 3.94 6.13
N ARG A 371 -18.83 4.34 6.20
CA ARG A 371 -19.28 5.73 6.21
C ARG A 371 -20.07 6.01 7.49
N PRO A 372 -19.95 7.20 8.11
CA PRO A 372 -20.76 7.56 9.26
C PRO A 372 -22.23 7.76 8.87
N ASN A 373 -23.15 7.32 9.72
CA ASN A 373 -24.55 7.73 9.61
C ASN A 373 -24.75 9.16 10.17
N ALA A 374 -25.97 9.71 10.11
CA ALA A 374 -26.24 11.07 10.54
C ALA A 374 -25.94 11.35 12.03
N LYS A 375 -26.16 10.36 12.91
CA LYS A 375 -25.86 10.48 14.35
C LYS A 375 -24.35 10.46 14.57
N GLU A 376 -23.66 9.52 13.96
CA GLU A 376 -22.20 9.37 14.02
C GLU A 376 -21.50 10.61 13.45
N LEU A 377 -22.02 11.18 12.36
CA LEU A 377 -21.50 12.42 11.78
C LEU A 377 -21.64 13.61 12.75
N ALA A 378 -22.78 13.72 13.45
CA ALA A 378 -22.97 14.77 14.45
C ALA A 378 -22.01 14.64 15.65
N GLU A 379 -21.58 13.43 16.00
CA GLU A 379 -20.57 13.18 17.05
C GLU A 379 -19.14 13.59 16.62
N MET A 380 -18.92 13.81 15.32
CA MET A 380 -17.64 14.25 14.74
C MET A 380 -17.59 15.76 14.42
N SER A 381 -18.68 16.47 14.66
CA SER A 381 -18.76 17.93 14.49
C SER A 381 -18.05 18.68 15.64
N PRO A 382 -17.47 19.86 15.36
CA PRO A 382 -17.38 20.51 14.05
C PRO A 382 -16.17 20.10 13.21
N GLU A 383 -15.22 19.35 13.77
CA GLU A 383 -13.90 19.12 13.14
C GLU A 383 -13.98 18.42 11.78
N PHE A 384 -14.97 17.54 11.57
CA PHE A 384 -15.14 16.83 10.31
C PHE A 384 -16.13 17.51 9.33
N ASP A 385 -16.89 18.52 9.77
CA ASP A 385 -18.01 19.08 8.98
C ASP A 385 -17.57 19.62 7.62
N HIS A 386 -16.45 20.34 7.59
CA HIS A 386 -15.93 20.91 6.35
C HIS A 386 -15.50 19.80 5.40
N ARG A 387 -14.72 18.83 5.90
CA ARG A 387 -14.22 17.70 5.11
C ARG A 387 -15.36 16.83 4.57
N TRP A 388 -16.38 16.56 5.37
CA TRP A 388 -17.58 15.86 4.92
C TRP A 388 -18.26 16.59 3.75
N LYS A 389 -18.55 17.89 3.93
CA LYS A 389 -19.25 18.70 2.93
C LYS A 389 -18.49 18.84 1.61
N THR A 390 -17.16 18.93 1.66
CA THR A 390 -16.34 19.21 0.46
C THR A 390 -15.79 17.96 -0.22
N TYR A 391 -15.77 16.81 0.45
CA TYR A 391 -15.13 15.60 -0.09
C TYR A 391 -16.04 14.37 -0.13
N PHE A 392 -16.97 14.21 0.82
CA PHE A 392 -17.72 12.96 1.00
C PHE A 392 -19.23 13.04 0.70
N ALA A 393 -19.84 14.21 0.91
CA ALA A 393 -21.29 14.38 0.81
C ALA A 393 -21.81 14.03 -0.59
N ASP A 394 -21.12 14.50 -1.63
CA ASP A 394 -21.48 14.30 -3.04
C ASP A 394 -20.79 13.09 -3.69
N ALA A 395 -20.02 12.31 -2.91
CA ALA A 395 -19.29 11.12 -3.36
C ALA A 395 -19.73 9.90 -2.52
N PRO A 396 -20.92 9.33 -2.79
CA PRO A 396 -21.54 8.34 -1.91
C PRO A 396 -20.82 6.99 -1.89
N ASP A 397 -19.96 6.70 -2.86
CA ASP A 397 -19.16 5.46 -2.97
C ASP A 397 -17.83 5.52 -2.20
N LYS A 398 -17.42 6.69 -1.70
CA LYS A 398 -16.15 6.87 -0.97
C LYS A 398 -16.24 6.48 0.51
N PRO A 399 -15.46 5.53 1.02
CA PRO A 399 -15.43 5.25 2.46
C PRO A 399 -14.68 6.33 3.26
N VAL A 400 -15.15 6.65 4.46
CA VAL A 400 -14.39 7.50 5.40
C VAL A 400 -13.29 6.69 6.08
N MET A 401 -13.59 5.44 6.45
CA MET A 401 -12.67 4.50 7.10
C MET A 401 -12.79 3.13 6.45
N ILE A 402 -11.74 2.32 6.50
CA ILE A 402 -11.81 0.88 6.27
C ILE A 402 -11.50 0.19 7.60
N LEU A 403 -12.37 -0.73 8.02
CA LEU A 403 -12.20 -1.55 9.23
C LEU A 403 -12.07 -3.02 8.83
N LEU A 404 -11.00 -3.67 9.27
CA LEU A 404 -10.69 -5.07 9.04
C LEU A 404 -10.30 -5.73 10.37
N PRO A 405 -11.13 -6.62 10.95
CA PRO A 405 -10.70 -7.47 12.04
C PRO A 405 -9.49 -8.32 11.63
N PHE A 406 -8.45 -8.26 12.45
CA PHE A 406 -7.18 -8.92 12.21
C PHE A 406 -6.96 -10.05 13.21
N SER A 407 -6.82 -11.28 12.72
CA SER A 407 -6.65 -12.49 13.54
C SER A 407 -5.23 -12.66 14.09
N ALA A 408 -4.68 -11.64 14.73
CA ALA A 408 -3.43 -11.69 15.49
C ALA A 408 -3.23 -10.42 16.34
N TYR A 409 -2.25 -10.47 17.24
CA TYR A 409 -1.65 -9.29 17.84
C TYR A 409 -0.71 -8.57 16.86
N ALA A 410 -1.03 -7.32 16.50
CA ALA A 410 -0.22 -6.50 15.60
C ALA A 410 0.74 -5.53 16.33
N GLY A 411 0.82 -5.57 17.65
CA GLY A 411 1.65 -4.64 18.43
C GLY A 411 3.12 -5.09 18.52
N ALA A 412 4.01 -4.13 18.78
CA ALA A 412 5.44 -4.39 18.99
C ALA A 412 5.81 -4.58 20.47
N ASP A 413 4.86 -4.40 21.41
CA ASP A 413 5.15 -4.52 22.84
C ASP A 413 5.36 -5.99 23.22
N VAL A 414 6.61 -6.31 23.56
CA VAL A 414 7.07 -7.65 23.94
C VAL A 414 6.59 -8.08 25.32
N SER A 415 6.07 -7.17 26.14
CA SER A 415 5.50 -7.48 27.46
C SER A 415 4.14 -8.16 27.37
N VAL A 416 3.44 -8.05 26.23
CA VAL A 416 2.19 -8.77 25.98
C VAL A 416 2.49 -10.28 25.99
N PRO A 417 1.84 -11.09 26.84
CA PRO A 417 2.15 -12.52 26.93
C PRO A 417 1.94 -13.28 25.61
N ARG A 418 2.58 -14.44 25.47
CA ARG A 418 2.21 -15.43 24.43
C ARG A 418 0.76 -15.85 24.66
N GLY A 419 -0.04 -15.90 23.62
CA GLY A 419 -1.48 -16.16 23.70
C GLY A 419 -2.15 -15.96 22.36
N LYS A 420 -3.48 -16.03 22.35
CA LYS A 420 -4.29 -15.72 21.18
C LYS A 420 -4.91 -14.34 21.33
N TYR A 421 -4.81 -13.56 20.28
CA TYR A 421 -5.26 -12.18 20.20
C TYR A 421 -5.91 -11.94 18.85
N PHE A 422 -6.69 -10.87 18.79
CA PHE A 422 -7.08 -10.26 17.54
C PHE A 422 -6.93 -8.75 17.68
N SER A 423 -6.89 -8.04 16.56
CA SER A 423 -6.84 -6.58 16.56
C SER A 423 -7.94 -6.04 15.66
N MET A 424 -8.60 -4.97 16.07
CA MET A 424 -9.41 -4.20 15.13
C MET A 424 -8.48 -3.27 14.37
N ALA A 425 -8.21 -3.59 13.10
CA ALA A 425 -7.37 -2.76 12.24
C ALA A 425 -8.27 -1.77 11.49
N TYR A 426 -8.01 -0.47 11.61
CA TYR A 426 -8.73 0.53 10.86
C TYR A 426 -7.80 1.58 10.29
N PHE A 427 -8.10 2.02 9.06
CA PHE A 427 -7.39 3.11 8.44
C PHE A 427 -8.31 4.07 7.71
N SER A 428 -7.95 5.35 7.72
CA SER A 428 -8.67 6.43 7.03
C SER A 428 -8.61 6.24 5.52
N GLY A 429 -9.76 6.35 4.84
CA GLY A 429 -9.82 6.24 3.38
C GLY A 429 -9.19 7.43 2.65
N TYR A 430 -9.35 8.64 3.17
CA TYR A 430 -8.88 9.87 2.51
C TYR A 430 -8.44 10.94 3.53
N PRO A 431 -7.26 10.79 4.16
CA PRO A 431 -6.70 11.84 5.02
C PRO A 431 -6.74 13.22 4.35
N ALA A 432 -7.07 14.23 5.15
CA ALA A 432 -6.92 15.63 4.74
C ALA A 432 -5.44 16.05 4.78
N SER A 433 -4.67 15.48 5.71
CA SER A 433 -3.26 15.79 5.86
C SER A 433 -2.42 15.22 4.71
N VAL A 434 -1.42 16.00 4.28
CA VAL A 434 -0.45 15.62 3.25
C VAL A 434 0.97 15.97 3.72
N GLY A 435 1.94 15.21 3.24
CA GLY A 435 3.35 15.37 3.56
C GLY A 435 4.21 15.76 2.35
N ARG A 436 5.52 15.57 2.51
CA ARG A 436 6.52 15.76 1.44
C ARG A 436 7.80 14.98 1.71
N VAL A 437 8.57 14.73 0.67
CA VAL A 437 9.85 14.01 0.70
C VAL A 437 10.84 14.62 -0.28
N HIS A 438 12.01 15.02 0.22
CA HIS A 438 13.09 15.60 -0.60
C HIS A 438 14.44 14.98 -0.27
N ILE A 439 15.36 15.01 -1.24
CA ILE A 439 16.75 14.63 -1.03
C ILE A 439 17.48 15.57 -0.05
N THR A 440 18.50 15.03 0.62
CA THR A 440 19.48 15.78 1.44
C THR A 440 20.91 15.66 0.88
N SER A 441 21.05 14.98 -0.25
CA SER A 441 22.29 14.94 -1.04
C SER A 441 21.99 14.75 -2.51
N GLY A 442 22.63 15.56 -3.36
CA GLY A 442 22.55 15.44 -4.82
C GLY A 442 23.31 14.25 -5.40
N SER A 443 24.29 13.72 -4.67
CA SER A 443 25.20 12.67 -5.15
C SER A 443 25.09 11.34 -4.39
N ASP A 444 24.68 11.38 -3.12
CA ASP A 444 24.58 10.19 -2.28
C ASP A 444 23.14 9.63 -2.31
N PRO A 445 22.89 8.47 -2.97
CA PRO A 445 21.57 7.86 -3.02
C PRO A 445 21.17 7.15 -1.72
N TYR A 446 22.05 7.13 -0.70
CA TYR A 446 21.83 6.56 0.63
C TYR A 446 21.56 7.61 1.70
N ALA A 447 21.77 8.88 1.39
CA ALA A 447 21.49 9.97 2.30
C ALA A 447 20.02 9.94 2.76
N LYS A 448 19.81 10.15 4.06
CA LYS A 448 18.46 10.15 4.65
C LYS A 448 17.63 11.26 4.00
N LEU A 449 16.46 10.93 3.48
CA LEU A 449 15.53 11.91 2.94
C LEU A 449 15.04 12.87 4.03
N ASN A 450 14.82 14.14 3.64
CA ASN A 450 14.04 15.08 4.42
C ASN A 450 12.56 14.73 4.20
N PHE A 451 11.93 14.10 5.19
CA PHE A 451 10.62 13.48 5.04
C PHE A 451 9.66 13.97 6.13
N ASP A 452 8.60 14.66 5.72
CA ASP A 452 7.47 15.02 6.57
C ASP A 452 6.28 14.12 6.18
N ALA A 453 5.82 13.25 7.08
CA ALA A 453 4.74 12.31 6.78
C ALA A 453 3.35 12.96 6.72
N GLY A 454 3.17 14.10 7.40
CA GLY A 454 1.89 14.82 7.49
C GLY A 454 0.84 14.17 8.40
N PHE A 455 1.10 13.00 9.01
CA PHE A 455 0.06 12.28 9.76
C PHE A 455 -0.54 13.13 10.89
N LEU A 456 -1.87 13.28 10.83
CA LEU A 456 -2.72 13.97 11.81
C LEU A 456 -2.49 15.48 11.94
N ASP A 457 -1.90 16.13 10.92
CA ASP A 457 -1.75 17.59 10.91
C ASP A 457 -3.11 18.31 10.83
N ASP A 458 -4.12 17.68 10.22
CA ASP A 458 -5.51 18.16 10.18
C ASP A 458 -6.38 17.50 11.29
N PRO A 459 -7.12 18.28 12.11
CA PRO A 459 -8.03 17.74 13.13
C PRO A 459 -9.11 16.79 12.60
N ALA A 460 -9.52 16.94 11.34
CA ALA A 460 -10.48 16.04 10.69
C ALA A 460 -10.00 14.59 10.67
N ASP A 461 -8.68 14.38 10.55
CA ASP A 461 -8.08 13.04 10.54
C ASP A 461 -8.07 12.40 11.93
N VAL A 462 -8.03 13.22 13.00
CA VAL A 462 -8.04 12.73 14.39
C VAL A 462 -9.44 12.27 14.78
N VAL A 463 -10.47 13.06 14.48
CA VAL A 463 -11.84 12.77 14.92
C VAL A 463 -12.42 11.51 14.27
N ILE A 464 -12.05 11.20 13.02
CA ILE A 464 -12.48 9.96 12.36
C ILE A 464 -11.82 8.72 12.96
N LEU A 465 -10.56 8.81 13.41
CA LEU A 465 -9.89 7.71 14.13
C LEU A 465 -10.53 7.49 15.51
N ARG A 466 -10.91 8.57 16.21
CA ARG A 466 -11.67 8.47 17.46
C ARG A 466 -13.01 7.77 17.26
N TRP A 467 -13.75 8.11 16.20
CA TRP A 467 -14.99 7.43 15.85
C TRP A 467 -14.75 5.94 15.59
N ALA A 468 -13.76 5.60 14.77
CA ALA A 468 -13.42 4.22 14.44
C ALA A 468 -13.00 3.40 15.68
N TYR A 469 -12.19 3.96 16.58
CA TYR A 469 -11.81 3.32 17.85
C TYR A 469 -13.05 2.92 18.68
N LYS A 470 -13.95 3.88 18.94
CA LYS A 470 -15.13 3.64 19.77
C LYS A 470 -15.98 2.52 19.17
N LYS A 471 -16.31 2.64 17.88
CA LYS A 471 -17.24 1.73 17.22
C LYS A 471 -16.63 0.35 17.00
N SER A 472 -15.34 0.26 16.65
CA SER A 472 -14.64 -1.04 16.56
C SER A 472 -14.57 -1.76 17.91
N ARG A 473 -14.37 -1.03 19.02
CA ARG A 473 -14.43 -1.61 20.37
C ARG A 473 -15.82 -2.12 20.72
N GLU A 474 -16.88 -1.49 20.24
CA GLU A 474 -18.27 -1.96 20.39
C GLU A 474 -18.53 -3.29 19.65
N PHE A 475 -17.97 -3.47 18.46
CA PHE A 475 -18.00 -4.77 17.78
C PHE A 475 -17.18 -5.80 18.56
N ALA A 476 -15.92 -5.49 18.89
CA ALA A 476 -15.01 -6.41 19.57
C ALA A 476 -15.62 -6.96 20.87
N ARG A 477 -16.17 -6.12 21.74
CA ARG A 477 -16.72 -6.58 23.04
C ARG A 477 -17.99 -7.44 22.93
N ARG A 478 -18.63 -7.53 21.75
CA ARG A 478 -19.81 -8.37 21.49
C ARG A 478 -19.48 -9.68 20.78
N MET A 479 -18.25 -9.81 20.27
CA MET A 479 -17.76 -11.03 19.62
C MET A 479 -17.57 -12.15 20.64
N GLN A 480 -18.01 -13.37 20.31
CA GLN A 480 -17.85 -14.55 21.15
C GLN A 480 -16.39 -14.93 21.41
N THR A 481 -15.50 -14.51 20.53
CA THR A 481 -14.04 -14.66 20.64
C THR A 481 -13.41 -13.71 21.66
N PHE A 482 -14.07 -12.63 22.09
CA PHE A 482 -13.49 -11.61 22.98
C PHE A 482 -13.30 -12.06 24.43
N ARG A 483 -12.13 -11.77 25.02
CA ARG A 483 -11.79 -12.07 26.42
C ARG A 483 -11.22 -10.89 27.20
N GLY A 484 -11.15 -9.72 26.59
CA GLY A 484 -10.70 -8.48 27.24
C GLY A 484 -9.85 -7.59 26.34
N ASP A 485 -9.60 -6.38 26.82
CA ASP A 485 -8.71 -5.41 26.21
C ASP A 485 -7.25 -5.74 26.53
N VAL A 486 -6.36 -5.60 25.54
CA VAL A 486 -4.91 -5.59 25.81
C VAL A 486 -4.55 -4.17 26.23
N ALA A 487 -4.52 -3.90 27.55
CA ALA A 487 -4.49 -2.55 28.10
C ALA A 487 -3.35 -1.65 27.56
N VAL A 488 -2.18 -2.21 27.27
CA VAL A 488 -1.04 -1.46 26.72
C VAL A 488 -1.27 -0.99 25.28
N GLY A 489 -2.15 -1.67 24.54
CA GLY A 489 -2.54 -1.31 23.17
C GLY A 489 -3.78 -0.42 23.10
N HIS A 490 -4.23 0.14 24.22
CA HIS A 490 -5.45 0.96 24.32
C HIS A 490 -5.17 2.37 24.88
N PRO A 491 -6.10 3.33 24.67
CA PRO A 491 -6.07 4.63 25.33
C PRO A 491 -5.99 4.51 26.85
N GLN A 492 -5.21 5.42 27.45
CA GLN A 492 -5.00 5.47 28.90
C GLN A 492 -6.13 6.29 29.54
N PHE A 493 -7.28 5.64 29.77
CA PHE A 493 -8.43 6.28 30.41
C PHE A 493 -8.17 6.56 31.90
N LYS A 494 -8.85 7.59 32.43
CA LYS A 494 -8.72 7.94 33.85
C LYS A 494 -9.32 6.84 34.76
N PRO A 495 -8.74 6.60 35.95
CA PRO A 495 -9.33 5.69 36.93
C PRO A 495 -10.79 6.04 37.22
N GLY A 496 -11.66 5.03 37.23
CA GLY A 496 -13.11 5.19 37.46
C GLY A 496 -13.93 5.61 36.23
N SER A 497 -13.29 5.85 35.07
CA SER A 497 -14.01 5.98 33.81
C SER A 497 -14.70 4.66 33.46
N ILE A 498 -15.94 4.72 32.98
CA ILE A 498 -16.64 3.55 32.45
C ILE A 498 -16.00 3.03 31.13
N ALA A 499 -15.17 3.85 30.49
CA ALA A 499 -14.41 3.46 29.30
C ALA A 499 -13.09 2.75 29.63
N ALA A 500 -12.73 2.62 30.92
CA ALA A 500 -11.50 1.94 31.34
C ALA A 500 -11.36 0.54 30.71
N THR A 501 -10.12 0.14 30.45
CA THR A 501 -9.81 -1.17 29.87
C THR A 501 -10.00 -2.28 30.89
N ASP A 502 -10.52 -3.42 30.45
CA ASP A 502 -10.63 -4.64 31.25
C ASP A 502 -9.93 -5.80 30.56
N SER A 503 -8.81 -6.25 31.12
CA SER A 503 -7.97 -7.32 30.55
C SER A 503 -8.44 -8.73 30.88
N ALA A 504 -9.56 -8.91 31.59
CA ALA A 504 -10.10 -10.24 31.84
C ALA A 504 -11.62 -10.18 31.98
N THR A 505 -12.33 -10.30 30.85
CA THR A 505 -13.79 -10.17 30.82
C THR A 505 -14.43 -11.13 29.82
N SER A 506 -15.76 -11.18 29.84
CA SER A 506 -16.56 -11.96 28.89
C SER A 506 -17.21 -11.04 27.86
N PRO A 507 -17.58 -11.56 26.67
CA PRO A 507 -18.39 -10.81 25.72
C PRO A 507 -19.66 -10.29 26.38
N VAL A 508 -20.05 -9.07 26.04
CA VAL A 508 -21.33 -8.51 26.47
C VAL A 508 -22.46 -8.97 25.55
N PRO A 509 -23.72 -9.03 26.04
CA PRO A 509 -24.86 -9.28 25.17
C PRO A 509 -24.99 -8.21 24.08
N LEU A 510 -25.55 -8.58 22.93
CA LEU A 510 -25.82 -7.63 21.83
C LEU A 510 -26.63 -6.40 22.28
N SER A 511 -27.54 -6.58 23.25
CA SER A 511 -28.40 -5.55 23.83
C SER A 511 -27.73 -4.65 24.86
N ALA A 512 -26.48 -4.91 25.24
CA ALA A 512 -25.76 -4.08 26.19
C ALA A 512 -25.64 -2.63 25.66
N PRO A 513 -25.83 -1.61 26.51
CA PRO A 513 -25.67 -0.22 26.09
C PRO A 513 -24.23 0.05 25.67
N ASP A 514 -24.04 0.93 24.69
CA ASP A 514 -22.72 1.38 24.24
C ASP A 514 -21.95 2.08 25.37
N ILE A 515 -20.63 2.00 25.31
CA ILE A 515 -19.74 2.71 26.24
C ILE A 515 -19.93 4.21 26.04
N VAL A 516 -20.24 4.93 27.12
CA VAL A 516 -20.33 6.40 27.11
C VAL A 516 -18.95 6.99 27.38
N TYR A 517 -18.45 7.77 26.43
CA TYR A 517 -17.16 8.44 26.51
C TYR A 517 -17.34 9.89 26.94
N THR A 518 -16.66 10.30 28.01
CA THR A 518 -16.58 11.70 28.42
C THR A 518 -15.60 12.47 27.51
N LYS A 519 -15.55 13.81 27.65
CA LYS A 519 -14.52 14.61 26.99
C LYS A 519 -13.10 14.13 27.35
N ALA A 520 -12.85 13.81 28.62
CA ALA A 520 -11.54 13.33 29.05
C ALA A 520 -11.16 11.98 28.42
N ASP A 521 -12.15 11.12 28.15
CA ASP A 521 -11.93 9.86 27.44
C ASP A 521 -11.65 10.11 25.95
N ASN A 522 -12.34 11.07 25.33
CA ASN A 522 -12.05 11.49 23.95
C ASN A 522 -10.62 12.04 23.82
N ASP A 523 -10.20 12.89 24.76
CA ASP A 523 -8.84 13.45 24.77
C ASP A 523 -7.80 12.32 24.91
N ALA A 524 -8.08 11.28 25.72
CA ALA A 524 -7.21 10.11 25.85
C ALA A 524 -7.15 9.25 24.58
N ILE A 525 -8.27 9.11 23.86
CA ILE A 525 -8.32 8.42 22.56
C ILE A 525 -7.49 9.17 21.52
N ASP A 526 -7.68 10.49 21.41
CA ASP A 526 -6.91 11.33 20.49
C ASP A 526 -5.40 11.25 20.80
N GLU A 527 -5.02 11.31 22.08
CA GLU A 527 -3.62 11.15 22.51
C GLU A 527 -3.06 9.78 22.13
N TYR A 528 -3.86 8.71 22.30
CA TYR A 528 -3.50 7.36 21.86
C TYR A 528 -3.21 7.33 20.36
N HIS A 529 -4.10 7.87 19.52
CA HIS A 529 -3.90 7.90 18.06
C HIS A 529 -2.65 8.68 17.67
N ARG A 530 -2.36 9.81 18.31
CA ARG A 530 -1.11 10.57 18.05
C ARG A 530 0.15 9.77 18.41
N LYS A 531 0.07 8.92 19.45
CA LYS A 531 1.17 8.03 19.87
C LYS A 531 1.34 6.80 18.98
N THR A 532 0.27 6.28 18.38
CA THR A 532 0.26 4.93 17.80
C THR A 532 -0.12 4.85 16.32
N VAL A 533 -0.60 5.94 15.70
CA VAL A 533 -0.90 5.94 14.25
C VAL A 533 0.35 5.61 13.45
N GLU A 534 0.21 4.73 12.47
CA GLU A 534 1.30 4.37 11.57
C GLU A 534 0.86 4.54 10.11
N THR A 535 1.83 4.42 9.21
CA THR A 535 1.57 4.25 7.76
C THR A 535 0.78 2.96 7.50
N THR A 536 0.03 2.92 6.40
CA THR A 536 -0.52 1.66 5.86
C THR A 536 0.35 1.13 4.70
N TRP A 537 1.55 1.71 4.53
CA TRP A 537 2.45 1.49 3.40
C TRP A 537 1.81 1.84 2.05
N HIS A 538 0.77 2.68 2.07
CA HIS A 538 0.01 3.12 0.91
C HIS A 538 0.52 4.47 0.42
N SER A 539 1.83 4.63 0.44
CA SER A 539 2.50 5.88 0.09
C SER A 539 2.34 6.21 -1.40
N VAL A 540 1.76 7.37 -1.69
CA VAL A 540 1.42 7.81 -3.06
C VAL A 540 1.63 9.33 -3.24
N GLY A 541 1.55 9.83 -4.49
CA GLY A 541 1.33 11.26 -4.79
C GLY A 541 2.54 12.19 -5.03
N THR A 542 3.76 11.74 -4.76
CA THR A 542 4.97 12.59 -4.77
C THR A 542 5.49 13.01 -6.15
N CYS A 543 4.89 12.49 -7.23
CA CYS A 543 5.10 12.86 -8.62
C CYS A 543 3.76 13.06 -9.33
N ALA A 544 2.81 13.75 -8.69
CA ALA A 544 1.40 13.84 -9.10
C ALA A 544 1.17 14.12 -10.60
N MET A 545 0.30 13.32 -11.20
CA MET A 545 -0.21 13.46 -12.56
C MET A 545 -1.34 14.48 -12.61
N LYS A 546 -1.01 15.73 -12.92
CA LYS A 546 -1.96 16.86 -13.00
C LYS A 546 -1.33 17.99 -13.84
N PRO A 547 -2.09 19.04 -14.23
CA PRO A 547 -1.51 20.18 -14.93
C PRO A 547 -0.30 20.78 -14.22
N ARG A 548 0.73 21.12 -14.99
CA ARG A 548 2.00 21.67 -14.48
C ARG A 548 1.80 22.94 -13.63
N ASP A 549 0.89 23.81 -14.03
CA ASP A 549 0.54 25.06 -13.34
C ASP A 549 -0.18 24.81 -12.00
N LYS A 550 -0.75 23.62 -11.81
CA LYS A 550 -1.32 23.14 -10.53
C LYS A 550 -0.31 22.32 -9.69
N GLY A 551 0.97 22.40 -10.03
CA GLY A 551 2.06 21.68 -9.36
C GLY A 551 2.19 20.23 -9.79
N GLY A 552 1.74 19.86 -10.99
CA GLY A 552 1.94 18.51 -11.52
C GLY A 552 3.36 18.24 -11.99
N VAL A 553 3.73 16.95 -11.95
CA VAL A 553 5.05 16.45 -12.33
C VAL A 553 4.99 15.72 -13.67
N VAL A 554 3.93 14.95 -13.90
CA VAL A 554 3.69 14.23 -15.16
C VAL A 554 2.37 14.63 -15.82
N ASP A 555 2.32 14.53 -17.15
CA ASP A 555 1.08 14.65 -17.93
C ASP A 555 0.24 13.35 -17.88
N GLU A 556 -0.94 13.35 -18.51
CA GLU A 556 -1.86 12.21 -18.55
C GLU A 556 -1.28 10.99 -19.31
N ARG A 557 -0.18 11.18 -20.05
CA ARG A 557 0.60 10.12 -20.70
C ARG A 557 1.87 9.77 -19.91
N LEU A 558 1.92 10.14 -18.64
CA LEU A 558 3.00 9.86 -17.70
C LEU A 558 4.33 10.53 -18.02
N ASN A 559 4.40 11.44 -19.00
CA ASN A 559 5.64 12.11 -19.37
C ASN A 559 6.00 13.14 -18.30
N VAL A 560 7.27 13.18 -17.88
CA VAL A 560 7.76 14.22 -16.98
C VAL A 560 7.83 15.55 -17.73
N TYR A 561 7.20 16.59 -17.18
CA TYR A 561 7.17 17.90 -17.84
C TYR A 561 8.58 18.48 -18.06
N GLY A 562 8.80 19.10 -19.22
CA GLY A 562 10.03 19.83 -19.54
C GLY A 562 11.19 18.96 -20.07
N VAL A 563 11.00 17.64 -20.18
CA VAL A 563 11.98 16.71 -20.77
C VAL A 563 11.30 15.77 -21.77
N GLN A 564 12.09 15.01 -22.53
CA GLN A 564 11.60 13.97 -23.45
C GLN A 564 12.21 12.60 -23.12
N GLY A 565 11.50 11.53 -23.49
CA GLY A 565 11.99 10.16 -23.27
C GLY A 565 12.04 9.74 -21.80
N LEU A 566 11.31 10.43 -20.92
CA LEU A 566 11.20 10.11 -19.50
C LEU A 566 9.74 10.04 -19.06
N LYS A 567 9.36 8.93 -18.43
CA LYS A 567 8.06 8.75 -17.77
C LYS A 567 8.23 8.38 -16.30
N VAL A 568 7.20 8.62 -15.48
CA VAL A 568 7.05 8.03 -14.14
C VAL A 568 5.84 7.11 -14.15
N ALA A 569 6.01 5.86 -13.71
CA ALA A 569 4.94 4.86 -13.73
C ALA A 569 4.98 4.02 -12.43
N ASP A 570 4.48 4.61 -11.35
CA ASP A 570 4.21 3.97 -10.06
C ASP A 570 3.25 4.84 -9.24
N CYS A 571 2.94 4.46 -8.00
CA CYS A 571 2.00 5.20 -7.16
C CYS A 571 2.41 6.64 -6.81
N SER A 572 3.63 7.10 -7.10
CA SER A 572 3.97 8.53 -6.97
C SER A 572 3.12 9.41 -7.88
N ILE A 573 2.56 8.88 -8.97
CA ILE A 573 1.78 9.68 -9.94
C ILE A 573 0.34 9.97 -9.52
N THR A 574 -0.18 9.37 -8.45
CA THR A 574 -1.59 9.56 -8.06
C THR A 574 -1.88 11.03 -7.68
N PRO A 575 -2.78 11.74 -8.37
CA PRO A 575 -3.02 13.16 -8.08
C PRO A 575 -3.93 13.42 -6.88
N GLY A 576 -4.67 12.39 -6.46
CA GLY A 576 -5.47 12.33 -5.25
C GLY A 576 -5.44 10.92 -4.68
N ASN A 577 -5.82 10.78 -3.40
CA ASN A 577 -5.81 9.48 -2.73
C ASN A 577 -6.92 8.55 -3.24
N VAL A 578 -6.83 7.26 -2.90
CA VAL A 578 -7.80 6.22 -3.26
C VAL A 578 -8.25 5.49 -2.00
N GLY A 579 -9.55 5.22 -1.85
CA GLY A 579 -10.11 4.61 -0.65
C GLY A 579 -9.87 3.10 -0.56
N ALA A 580 -8.63 2.63 -0.71
CA ALA A 580 -8.28 1.21 -0.82
C ALA A 580 -6.81 0.89 -0.50
N ASN A 581 -6.51 -0.39 -0.28
CA ASN A 581 -5.13 -0.89 -0.34
C ASN A 581 -4.55 -0.70 -1.75
N THR A 582 -3.34 -0.14 -1.84
CA THR A 582 -2.86 0.45 -3.09
C THR A 582 -2.18 -0.52 -4.06
N TYR A 583 -2.15 -1.83 -3.78
CA TYR A 583 -1.64 -2.79 -4.78
C TYR A 583 -2.55 -2.85 -6.01
N ASN A 584 -3.87 -2.76 -5.84
CA ASN A 584 -4.80 -2.67 -6.97
C ASN A 584 -4.52 -1.43 -7.84
N THR A 585 -4.28 -0.29 -7.20
CA THR A 585 -3.90 0.96 -7.87
C THR A 585 -2.55 0.86 -8.58
N ALA A 586 -1.56 0.20 -7.98
CA ALA A 586 -0.28 -0.08 -8.65
C ALA A 586 -0.46 -0.97 -9.90
N ILE A 587 -1.40 -1.92 -9.86
CA ILE A 587 -1.79 -2.75 -11.02
C ILE A 587 -2.43 -1.88 -12.11
N ALA A 588 -3.41 -1.04 -11.76
CA ALA A 588 -4.05 -0.11 -12.70
C ALA A 588 -3.01 0.77 -13.41
N ILE A 589 -2.08 1.37 -12.65
CA ILE A 589 -1.00 2.20 -13.19
C ILE A 589 -0.09 1.37 -14.11
N GLY A 590 0.29 0.16 -13.71
CA GLY A 590 1.16 -0.71 -14.51
C GLY A 590 0.52 -1.14 -15.83
N GLU A 591 -0.74 -1.57 -15.81
CA GLU A 591 -1.47 -1.94 -17.03
C GLU A 591 -1.70 -0.71 -17.94
N LYS A 592 -2.04 0.45 -17.38
CA LYS A 592 -2.22 1.69 -18.16
C LYS A 592 -0.91 2.18 -18.75
N ALA A 593 0.19 2.12 -18.00
CA ALA A 593 1.53 2.46 -18.48
C ALA A 593 1.96 1.54 -19.63
N ALA A 594 1.64 0.25 -19.58
CA ALA A 594 1.91 -0.68 -20.67
C ALA A 594 1.23 -0.24 -21.97
N VAL A 595 -0.05 0.14 -21.90
CA VAL A 595 -0.83 0.65 -23.04
C VAL A 595 -0.21 1.94 -23.57
N ILE A 596 0.01 2.93 -22.70
CA ILE A 596 0.55 4.24 -23.08
C ILE A 596 1.91 4.10 -23.77
N ILE A 597 2.82 3.30 -23.18
CA ILE A 597 4.16 3.09 -23.73
C ILE A 597 4.09 2.32 -25.05
N ALA A 598 3.22 1.32 -25.15
CA ALA A 598 3.05 0.58 -26.40
C ALA A 598 2.55 1.49 -27.53
N GLU A 599 1.56 2.34 -27.27
CA GLU A 599 1.07 3.33 -28.23
C GLU A 599 2.16 4.32 -28.64
N ASP A 600 2.84 4.94 -27.67
CA ASP A 600 3.87 5.96 -27.92
C ASP A 600 5.07 5.40 -28.70
N LEU A 601 5.38 4.11 -28.51
CA LEU A 601 6.49 3.41 -29.17
C LEU A 601 6.06 2.55 -30.37
N GLY A 602 4.77 2.54 -30.73
CA GLY A 602 4.25 1.72 -31.84
C GLY A 602 4.41 0.20 -31.65
N ILE A 603 4.44 -0.28 -30.40
CA ILE A 603 4.47 -1.70 -30.04
C ILE A 603 3.05 -2.26 -30.18
N LYS A 604 2.90 -3.36 -30.92
CA LYS A 604 1.60 -4.00 -31.16
C LYS A 604 1.30 -5.06 -30.11
N GLY A 605 0.02 -5.37 -29.87
CA GLY A 605 -0.39 -6.49 -29.01
C GLY A 605 -0.62 -6.15 -27.53
N VAL A 606 -0.41 -4.89 -27.11
CA VAL A 606 -0.82 -4.40 -25.79
C VAL A 606 -2.10 -3.57 -25.94
N THR A 607 -3.24 -4.10 -25.50
CA THR A 607 -4.55 -3.42 -25.64
C THR A 607 -5.14 -3.01 -24.28
N PRO A 608 -6.04 -2.00 -24.25
CA PRO A 608 -6.77 -1.57 -23.05
C PRO A 608 -7.79 -2.59 -22.50
N ALA A 609 -8.24 -3.52 -23.35
CA ALA A 609 -9.06 -4.69 -23.02
C ALA A 609 -8.96 -5.69 -24.17
#